data_AF-A0A959G2N7-F1
#
_entry.id   AF-A0A959G2N7-F1
#
_cell.length_a   1.000
_cell.length_b   1.000
_cell.length_c   1.000
_cell.angle_alpha   90.00
_cell.angle_beta   90.00
_cell.angle_gamma   90.00
#
_symmetry.space_group_name_H-M   'P 1'
#
loop_
_entity.id
_entity.type
_entity.pdbx_description
1 polymer ?
#
loop_
_entity_poly.entity_id
_entity_poly.type
_entity_poly.pdbx_seq_one_letter_code
_entity_poly.pdbx_strand_id
1 'polypeptide(L)'
;MKLRLLWFMAFSLMAVMAFAQSDALLDFNQDRLQKQKRAMLVLGSWAVANMAVGASLQGNATGTTKYFHQMNLGWNAVNLAIAGFGYWGVARLDLGSFDLAASIHEAH
;
A
#
# COMPACT_ATOMS: atom_id res chain seq x y z
N MET A 1 27.98 -48.21 -16.00
CA MET A 1 27.99 -46.92 -16.73
C MET A 1 26.59 -46.29 -16.87
N LYS A 2 25.59 -47.05 -17.34
CA LYS A 2 24.21 -46.57 -17.56
C LYS A 2 23.52 -45.98 -16.32
N LEU A 3 23.68 -46.59 -15.15
CA LEU A 3 23.06 -46.11 -13.91
C LEU A 3 23.62 -44.75 -13.43
N ARG A 4 24.93 -44.52 -13.58
CA ARG A 4 25.57 -43.24 -13.21
C ARG A 4 25.13 -42.11 -14.15
N LEU A 5 24.94 -42.43 -15.43
CA LEU A 5 24.44 -41.48 -16.42
C LEU A 5 22.99 -41.08 -16.14
N LEU A 6 22.15 -42.01 -15.69
CA LEU A 6 20.77 -41.74 -15.27
C LEU A 6 20.69 -40.79 -14.06
N TRP A 7 21.53 -41.01 -13.04
CA TRP A 7 21.61 -40.09 -11.90
C TRP A 7 22.05 -38.68 -12.29
N PHE A 8 23.02 -38.59 -13.21
CA PHE A 8 23.48 -37.30 -13.73
C PHE A 8 22.38 -36.57 -14.51
N MET A 9 21.64 -37.28 -15.38
CA MET A 9 20.50 -36.69 -16.10
C MET A 9 19.38 -36.24 -15.15
N ALA A 10 19.05 -37.03 -14.13
CA ALA A 10 18.04 -36.69 -13.15
C ALA A 10 18.43 -35.45 -12.32
N PHE A 11 19.70 -35.36 -11.91
CA PHE A 11 20.22 -34.20 -11.19
C PHE A 11 20.22 -32.95 -12.06
N SER A 12 20.65 -33.05 -13.32
CA SER A 12 20.57 -31.94 -14.28
C SER A 12 19.13 -31.48 -14.55
N LEU A 13 18.16 -32.41 -14.61
CA LEU A 13 16.74 -32.06 -14.76
C LEU A 13 16.21 -31.29 -13.54
N MET A 14 16.57 -31.70 -12.32
CA MET A 14 16.17 -31.00 -11.09
C MET A 14 16.80 -29.60 -11.02
N ALA A 15 18.04 -29.43 -11.48
CA ALA A 15 18.70 -28.13 -11.52
C ALA A 15 18.00 -27.14 -12.47
N VAL A 16 17.46 -27.60 -13.60
CA VAL A 16 16.70 -26.75 -14.53
C VAL A 16 15.37 -26.26 -13.92
N MET A 17 14.74 -27.07 -13.06
CA MET A 17 13.50 -26.70 -12.36
C MET A 17 13.74 -25.62 -11.27
N ALA A 18 14.98 -25.43 -10.81
CA ALA A 18 15.31 -24.44 -9.78
C ALA A 18 15.30 -22.99 -10.31
N PHE A 19 15.33 -22.78 -11.63
CA PHE A 19 15.26 -21.45 -12.27
C PHE A 19 13.83 -20.99 -12.57
N ALA A 20 12.80 -21.75 -12.17
CA ALA A 20 11.39 -21.39 -12.37
C ALA A 20 10.81 -20.52 -11.24
N GLN A 21 11.65 -19.82 -10.48
CA GLN A 21 11.21 -18.89 -9.43
C GLN A 21 10.51 -17.72 -10.12
N SER A 22 9.21 -17.56 -9.90
CA SER A 22 8.45 -16.47 -10.53
C SER A 22 8.66 -15.16 -9.77
N ASP A 23 8.60 -14.03 -10.49
CA ASP A 23 8.58 -12.68 -9.91
C ASP A 23 7.28 -12.37 -9.14
N ALA A 24 6.45 -13.39 -8.83
CA ALA A 24 5.14 -13.23 -8.22
C ALA A 24 5.17 -12.48 -6.89
N LEU A 25 6.26 -12.62 -6.11
CA LEU A 25 6.43 -11.87 -4.87
C LEU A 25 6.69 -10.37 -5.13
N LEU A 26 7.51 -10.05 -6.14
CA LEU A 26 7.77 -8.68 -6.54
C LEU A 26 6.49 -8.02 -7.05
N ASP A 27 5.76 -8.70 -7.94
CA ASP A 27 4.48 -8.24 -8.49
C ASP A 27 3.44 -7.99 -7.38
N PHE A 28 3.34 -8.92 -6.42
CA PHE A 28 2.46 -8.78 -5.27
C PHE A 28 2.81 -7.55 -4.43
N ASN A 29 4.09 -7.35 -4.12
CA ASN A 29 4.55 -6.19 -3.34
C ASN A 29 4.29 -4.88 -4.09
N GLN A 30 4.54 -4.84 -5.39
CA GLN A 30 4.25 -3.66 -6.21
C GLN A 30 2.77 -3.33 -6.22
N ASP A 31 1.89 -4.32 -6.45
CA ASP A 31 0.44 -4.11 -6.47
C ASP A 31 -0.08 -3.67 -5.09
N ARG A 32 0.40 -4.29 -4.01
CA ARG A 32 0.06 -3.91 -2.63
C ARG A 32 0.43 -2.45 -2.35
N LEU A 33 1.65 -2.05 -2.68
CA LEU A 33 2.13 -0.68 -2.44
C LEU A 33 1.40 0.34 -3.31
N GLN A 34 1.06 -0.01 -4.55
CA GLN A 34 0.22 0.84 -5.41
C GLN A 34 -1.18 1.01 -4.83
N LYS A 35 -1.83 -0.06 -4.34
CA LYS A 35 -3.13 0.02 -3.67
C LYS A 35 -3.07 0.92 -2.44
N GLN A 36 -2.01 0.81 -1.62
CA GLN A 36 -1.83 1.64 -0.45
C GLN A 36 -1.65 3.13 -0.81
N LYS A 37 -0.83 3.45 -1.82
CA LYS A 37 -0.70 4.82 -2.35
C LYS A 37 -2.05 5.37 -2.83
N ARG A 38 -2.80 4.59 -3.61
CA ARG A 38 -4.12 4.98 -4.11
C ARG A 38 -5.12 5.21 -2.98
N ALA A 39 -5.15 4.32 -1.98
CA ALA A 39 -6.03 4.46 -0.82
C ALA A 39 -5.76 5.78 -0.07
N MET A 40 -4.49 6.14 0.15
CA MET A 40 -4.14 7.39 0.81
C MET A 40 -4.50 8.62 -0.03
N LEU A 41 -4.29 8.58 -1.35
CA LEU A 41 -4.71 9.65 -2.25
C LEU A 41 -6.24 9.84 -2.25
N VAL A 42 -7.01 8.75 -2.30
CA VAL A 42 -8.46 8.80 -2.21
C VAL A 42 -8.91 9.37 -0.87
N LEU A 43 -8.35 8.88 0.25
CA LEU A 43 -8.68 9.35 1.59
C LEU A 43 -8.37 10.84 1.75
N GLY A 44 -7.17 11.28 1.35
CA GLY A 44 -6.76 12.68 1.43
C GLY A 44 -7.58 13.60 0.53
N SER A 45 -7.87 13.16 -0.70
CA SER A 45 -8.71 13.94 -1.63
C SER A 45 -10.14 14.09 -1.11
N TRP A 46 -10.70 13.01 -0.58
CA TRP A 46 -12.01 13.04 0.07
C TRP A 46 -12.01 13.98 1.27
N ALA A 47 -10.97 13.92 2.12
CA ALA A 47 -10.85 14.79 3.28
C ALA A 47 -10.82 16.27 2.87
N VAL A 48 -9.97 16.65 1.90
CA VAL A 48 -9.89 18.03 1.39
C VAL A 48 -11.21 18.50 0.79
N ALA A 49 -11.84 17.67 -0.06
CA ALA A 49 -13.12 18.02 -0.68
C ALA A 49 -14.23 18.23 0.37
N ASN A 50 -14.30 17.33 1.36
CA ASN A 50 -15.29 17.41 2.43
C ASN A 50 -15.04 18.63 3.34
N MET A 51 -13.77 18.96 3.62
CA MET A 51 -13.44 20.19 4.35
C MET A 51 -13.85 21.45 3.58
N ALA A 52 -13.59 21.51 2.27
CA ALA A 52 -13.95 22.66 1.45
C ALA A 52 -15.48 22.89 1.43
N VAL A 53 -16.25 21.81 1.21
CA VAL A 53 -17.71 21.86 1.24
C VAL A 53 -18.23 22.19 2.65
N GLY A 54 -17.71 21.53 3.68
CA GLY A 54 -18.09 21.74 5.08
C GLY A 54 -17.81 23.17 5.56
N ALA A 55 -16.65 23.74 5.21
CA ALA A 55 -16.31 25.12 5.53
C ALA A 55 -17.24 26.13 4.85
N SER A 56 -17.60 25.89 3.58
CA SER A 56 -18.56 26.73 2.84
C SER A 56 -19.95 26.72 3.50
N LEU A 57 -20.45 25.54 3.86
CA LEU A 57 -21.75 25.39 4.53
C LEU A 57 -21.75 25.97 5.96
N GLN A 58 -20.64 25.82 6.69
CA GLN A 58 -20.50 26.35 8.05
C GLN A 58 -20.69 27.87 8.12
N GLY A 59 -20.28 28.61 7.09
CA GLY A 59 -20.38 30.08 7.06
C GLY A 59 -21.80 30.60 7.23
N ASN A 60 -22.81 29.82 6.82
CA ASN A 60 -24.23 30.17 6.94
C ASN A 60 -24.95 29.42 8.08
N ALA A 61 -24.25 28.52 8.78
CA ALA A 61 -24.83 27.68 9.82
C ALA A 61 -24.80 28.35 11.20
N THR A 62 -25.84 28.12 12.00
CA THR A 62 -25.95 28.58 13.39
C THR A 62 -26.24 27.41 14.32
N GLY A 63 -26.13 27.65 15.63
CA GLY A 63 -26.44 26.64 16.66
C GLY A 63 -25.63 25.35 16.49
N THR A 64 -26.30 24.21 16.67
CA THR A 64 -25.69 22.87 16.65
C THR A 64 -25.09 22.50 15.29
N THR A 65 -25.69 22.95 14.18
CA THR A 65 -25.19 22.68 12.82
C THR A 65 -23.79 23.27 12.60
N LYS A 66 -23.51 24.47 13.16
CA LYS A 66 -22.18 25.06 13.09
C LYS A 66 -21.13 24.19 13.78
N TYR A 67 -21.44 23.69 14.98
CA TYR A 67 -20.54 22.80 15.72
C TYR A 67 -20.36 21.45 15.03
N PHE A 68 -21.39 20.94 14.35
CA PHE A 68 -21.27 19.74 13.52
C PHE A 68 -20.24 19.91 12.40
N HIS A 69 -20.27 21.04 11.68
CA HIS A 69 -19.26 21.32 10.65
C HIS A 69 -17.85 21.49 11.23
N GLN A 70 -17.70 22.14 12.38
CA GLN A 70 -16.41 22.26 13.07
C GLN A 70 -15.83 20.90 13.46
N MET A 71 -16.66 20.01 14.02
CA MET A 71 -16.28 18.64 14.33
C MET A 71 -15.91 17.87 13.06
N ASN A 72 -16.69 18.01 11.99
CA ASN A 72 -16.42 17.36 10.71
C ASN A 72 -15.09 17.84 10.08
N LEU A 73 -14.77 19.13 10.18
CA LEU A 73 -13.46 19.66 9.79
C LEU A 73 -12.33 19.03 10.61
N GLY A 74 -12.51 18.90 11.92
CA GLY A 74 -11.54 18.23 12.80
C GLY A 74 -11.28 16.77 12.41
N TRP A 75 -12.34 16.00 12.14
CA TRP A 75 -12.20 14.62 11.68
C TRP A 75 -11.53 14.50 10.32
N ASN A 76 -11.84 15.39 9.38
CA ASN A 76 -11.16 15.39 8.09
C ASN A 76 -9.69 15.83 8.20
N ALA A 77 -9.32 16.69 9.16
CA ALA A 77 -7.92 16.99 9.45
C ALA A 77 -7.16 15.74 9.93
N VAL A 78 -7.77 14.92 10.78
CA VAL A 78 -7.22 13.60 11.18
C VAL A 78 -7.06 12.69 9.96
N ASN A 79 -8.08 12.59 9.11
CA ASN A 79 -8.01 11.79 7.88
C ASN A 79 -6.90 12.27 6.95
N LEU A 80 -6.72 13.59 6.81
CA LEU A 80 -5.68 14.18 5.98
C LEU A 80 -4.28 13.90 6.54
N ALA A 81 -4.12 13.92 7.87
CA ALA A 81 -2.86 13.54 8.51
C ALA A 81 -2.54 12.06 8.27
N ILE A 82 -3.52 11.16 8.45
CA ILE A 82 -3.37 9.73 8.16
C ILE A 82 -2.98 9.52 6.70
N ALA A 83 -3.69 10.17 5.77
CA ALA A 83 -3.39 10.11 4.34
C ALA A 83 -1.97 10.63 4.03
N GLY A 84 -1.57 11.75 4.62
CA GLY A 84 -0.25 12.36 4.42
C GLY A 84 0.89 11.47 4.91
N PHE A 85 0.83 11.03 6.17
CA PHE A 85 1.86 10.15 6.74
C PHE A 85 1.87 8.77 6.08
N GLY A 86 0.70 8.20 5.79
CA GLY A 86 0.59 6.91 5.10
C GLY A 86 1.14 6.97 3.68
N TYR A 87 0.85 8.03 2.91
CA TYR A 87 1.40 8.20 1.57
C TYR A 87 2.92 8.38 1.62
N TRP A 88 3.41 9.21 2.55
CA TRP A 88 4.84 9.47 2.71
C TRP A 88 5.64 8.22 3.08
N GLY A 89 5.11 7.37 3.98
CA GLY A 89 5.72 6.09 4.31
C GLY A 89 5.90 5.21 3.07
N VAL A 90 4.84 5.03 2.28
CA VAL A 90 4.88 4.17 1.09
C VAL A 90 5.70 4.78 -0.06
N ALA A 91 5.81 6.12 -0.13
CA ALA A 91 6.60 6.81 -1.14
C ALA A 91 8.12 6.62 -0.96
N ARG A 92 8.57 6.28 0.26
CA ARG A 92 9.99 6.08 0.59
C ARG A 92 10.47 4.63 0.47
N LEU A 93 9.55 3.69 0.30
CA LEU A 93 9.88 2.28 0.14
C LEU A 93 10.50 2.03 -1.24
N ASP A 94 11.67 1.39 -1.26
CA ASP A 94 12.30 0.90 -2.49
C ASP A 94 11.67 -0.44 -2.87
N LEU A 95 11.12 -0.52 -4.08
CA LEU A 95 10.41 -1.70 -4.58
C LEU A 95 11.37 -2.87 -4.85
N GLY A 96 12.65 -2.58 -5.10
CA GLY A 96 13.66 -3.60 -5.40
C GLY A 96 14.24 -4.31 -4.18
N SER A 97 13.96 -3.85 -2.95
CA SER A 97 14.56 -4.40 -1.73
C SER A 97 13.70 -5.43 -0.99
N PHE A 98 12.49 -5.72 -1.47
CA PHE A 98 11.57 -6.63 -0.80
C PHE A 98 11.80 -8.09 -1.23
N ASP A 99 12.64 -8.80 -0.47
CA ASP A 99 12.61 -10.26 -0.41
C ASP A 99 11.55 -10.73 0.61
N LEU A 100 11.23 -12.03 0.64
CA LEU A 100 10.14 -12.62 1.42
C LEU A 100 10.17 -12.21 2.90
N ALA A 101 11.36 -12.25 3.52
CA ALA A 101 11.54 -11.87 4.91
C ALA A 101 11.21 -10.39 5.16
N ALA A 102 11.63 -9.51 4.25
CA ALA A 102 11.34 -8.08 4.33
C ALA A 102 9.84 -7.80 4.13
N SER A 103 9.17 -8.54 3.24
CA SER A 103 7.72 -8.45 3.04
C SER A 103 6.93 -8.88 4.27
N ILE A 104 7.35 -9.95 4.96
CA ILE A 104 6.70 -10.42 6.20
C ILE A 104 6.93 -9.45 7.35
N HIS A 105 8.14 -8.90 7.47
CA HIS A 105 8.48 -7.91 8.50
C HIS A 105 7.68 -6.63 8.33
N GLU A 106 7.49 -6.14 7.11
CA GLU A 106 6.68 -4.95 6.84
C GLU A 106 5.18 -5.17 7.11
N ALA A 107 4.71 -6.42 7.06
CA ALA A 107 3.30 -6.75 7.26
C ALA A 107 2.90 -6.94 8.73
N HIS A 108 3.86 -6.96 9.67
CA HIS A 108 3.65 -7.10 11.12
C HIS A 108 4.00 -5.81 11.86
#